data_AF-A0A7W1S7N9-F1
#
_entry.id   AF-A0A7W1S7N9-F1
#
_cell.length_a   1.000
_cell.length_b   1.000
_cell.length_c   1.000
_cell.angle_alpha   90.00
_cell.angle_beta   90.00
_cell.angle_gamma   90.00
#
_symmetry.space_group_name_H-M   'P 1'
#
loop_
_entity.id
_entity.type
_entity.pdbx_description
1 polymer ?
#
loop_
_entity_poly.entity_id
_entity_poly.type
_entity_poly.pdbx_seq_one_letter_code
_entity_poly.pdbx_strand_id
1 'polypeptide(L)'
;MPIRYCTAMSKRTHQPCRARAMRGSEVCYHHGGRSRSGFAHPNYKYGFYCKQGDILLLIAFDHYRRSLRKQQAEAVYNQLADTLSTKTVADYRRFMAAFRVMMGLIAYSPNRVYSGLFQC
;
A
#
# COMPACT_ATOMS: atom_id res chain seq x y z
N MET A 1 -0.23 -32.66 24.02
CA MET A 1 0.63 -33.09 22.88
C MET A 1 2.04 -33.34 23.41
N PRO A 2 2.66 -34.48 23.10
CA PRO A 2 4.04 -34.76 23.52
C PRO A 2 5.00 -33.74 22.89
N ILE A 3 6.00 -33.32 23.66
CA ILE A 3 7.05 -32.40 23.20
C ILE A 3 7.88 -33.14 22.14
N ARG A 4 7.94 -32.59 20.92
CA ARG A 4 8.81 -33.10 19.85
C ARG A 4 10.15 -32.36 19.87
N TYR A 5 11.23 -33.11 19.75
CA TYR A 5 12.59 -32.59 19.64
C TYR A 5 13.06 -32.60 18.20
N CYS A 6 14.01 -31.72 17.88
CA CYS A 6 14.62 -31.61 16.57
C CYS A 6 15.33 -32.91 16.20
N THR A 7 15.05 -33.44 15.01
CA THR A 7 15.66 -34.68 14.50
C THR A 7 17.07 -34.48 13.92
N ALA A 8 17.48 -33.23 13.68
CA ALA A 8 18.79 -32.92 13.11
C ALA A 8 19.96 -33.09 14.09
N MET A 9 21.16 -33.32 13.54
CA MET A 9 22.41 -33.34 14.31
C MET A 9 23.09 -31.97 14.28
N SER A 10 23.72 -31.62 15.40
CA SER A 10 24.53 -30.41 15.53
C SER A 10 25.77 -30.51 14.64
N LYS A 11 25.95 -29.54 13.73
CA LYS A 11 27.14 -29.49 12.85
C LYS A 11 28.46 -29.33 13.62
N ARG A 12 28.44 -28.69 14.79
CA ARG A 12 29.66 -28.41 15.57
C ARG A 12 30.08 -29.59 16.46
N THR A 13 29.13 -30.34 16.98
CA THR A 13 29.38 -31.38 18.00
C THR A 13 29.06 -32.78 17.54
N HIS A 14 28.39 -32.94 16.39
CA HIS A 14 27.88 -34.22 15.87
C HIS A 14 26.99 -34.98 16.86
N GLN A 15 26.37 -34.27 17.80
CA GLN A 15 25.40 -34.82 18.75
C GLN A 15 23.97 -34.49 18.29
N PRO A 16 22.95 -35.28 18.69
CA PRO A 16 21.56 -34.99 18.36
C PRO A 16 21.12 -33.63 18.94
N CYS A 17 20.37 -32.86 18.16
CA CYS A 17 19.90 -31.56 18.60
C CYS A 17 18.86 -31.70 19.72
N ARG A 18 19.16 -31.13 20.89
CA ARG A 18 18.26 -31.13 22.05
C ARG A 18 17.20 -30.02 22.03
N ALA A 19 17.17 -29.19 20.98
CA ALA A 19 16.18 -28.13 20.84
C ALA A 19 14.80 -28.71 20.49
N ARG A 20 13.74 -28.01 20.90
CA ARG A 20 12.37 -28.36 20.50
C ARG A 20 12.18 -28.18 19.00
N ALA A 21 11.49 -29.14 18.37
CA ALA A 21 11.04 -28.99 17.00
C ALA A 21 9.96 -27.91 16.92
N MET A 22 9.94 -27.17 15.81
CA MET A 22 8.88 -26.19 15.58
C MET A 22 7.54 -26.88 15.35
N ARG A 23 6.43 -26.21 15.70
CA ARG A 23 5.09 -26.79 15.54
C ARG A 23 4.82 -27.08 14.05
N GLY A 24 4.53 -28.35 13.73
CA GLY A 24 4.32 -28.80 12.35
C GLY A 24 5.61 -29.05 11.56
N SER A 25 6.78 -29.05 12.22
CA SER A 25 8.07 -29.37 11.62
C SER A 25 8.80 -30.43 12.45
N GLU A 26 9.76 -31.11 11.83
CA GLU A 26 10.64 -32.09 12.48
C GLU A 26 11.92 -31.46 13.03
N VAL A 27 12.22 -30.22 12.63
CA VAL A 27 13.46 -29.53 12.95
C VAL A 27 13.20 -28.24 13.74
N CYS A 28 14.22 -27.80 14.50
CA CYS A 28 14.17 -26.52 15.22
C CYS A 28 14.53 -25.36 14.29
N TYR A 29 14.35 -24.12 14.78
CA TYR A 29 14.63 -22.91 13.99
C TYR A 29 16.09 -22.81 13.51
N HIS A 30 17.04 -23.37 14.27
CA HIS A 30 18.46 -23.38 13.89
C HIS A 30 18.77 -24.38 12.76
N HIS A 31 18.05 -25.50 12.70
CA HIS A 31 18.28 -26.58 11.74
C HIS A 31 17.29 -26.54 10.57
N GLY A 32 16.75 -25.36 10.25
CA GLY A 32 15.90 -25.15 9.07
C GLY A 32 14.40 -25.14 9.34
N GLY A 33 13.98 -25.13 10.60
CA GLY A 33 12.60 -24.89 10.98
C GLY A 33 12.17 -23.51 10.48
N ARG A 34 11.22 -23.48 9.54
CA ARG A 34 10.70 -22.21 9.02
C ARG A 34 9.63 -21.66 9.95
N SER A 35 9.90 -20.47 10.48
CA SER A 35 8.86 -19.62 11.06
C SER A 35 7.84 -19.24 9.99
N ARG A 36 6.61 -18.96 10.43
CA ARG A 36 5.57 -18.40 9.54
C ARG A 36 6.12 -17.12 8.90
N SER A 37 5.86 -16.90 7.63
CA SER A 37 6.33 -15.73 6.88
C SER A 37 5.16 -15.01 6.20
N GLY A 38 5.39 -13.76 5.80
CA GLY A 38 4.38 -12.94 5.14
C GLY A 38 3.10 -12.80 5.97
N PHE A 39 1.95 -12.91 5.32
CA PHE A 39 0.63 -12.75 5.96
C PHE A 39 0.37 -13.73 7.11
N ALA A 40 1.04 -14.89 7.12
CA ALA A 40 0.90 -15.89 8.19
C ALA A 40 1.68 -15.53 9.47
N HIS A 41 2.56 -14.53 9.44
CA HIS A 41 3.32 -14.11 10.62
C HIS A 41 2.45 -13.23 11.55
N PRO A 42 2.35 -13.52 12.85
CA PRO A 42 1.43 -12.83 13.77
C PRO A 42 1.66 -11.31 13.86
N ASN A 43 2.91 -10.85 13.72
CA ASN A 43 3.23 -9.42 13.74
C ASN A 43 2.81 -8.67 12.45
N TYR A 44 2.45 -9.38 11.38
CA TYR A 44 2.06 -8.78 10.10
C TYR A 44 0.55 -8.79 9.86
N LYS A 45 -0.24 -8.82 10.94
CA LYS A 45 -1.72 -8.85 10.93
C LYS A 45 -2.38 -7.80 10.02
N TYR A 46 -1.75 -6.63 9.86
CA TYR A 46 -2.27 -5.51 9.07
C TYR A 46 -1.53 -5.29 7.75
N GLY A 47 -0.57 -6.15 7.38
CA GLY A 47 0.14 -6.08 6.10
C GLY A 47 1.11 -4.90 5.91
N PHE A 48 1.05 -3.85 6.74
CA PHE A 48 1.84 -2.60 6.58
C PHE A 48 3.36 -2.79 6.63
N TYR A 49 3.87 -3.87 7.22
CA TYR A 49 5.31 -4.16 7.31
C TYR A 49 5.72 -5.43 6.55
N CYS A 50 4.80 -5.97 5.76
CA CYS A 50 5.03 -7.14 4.94
C CYS A 50 5.67 -6.68 3.63
N LYS A 51 6.89 -7.14 3.31
CA LYS A 51 7.52 -6.87 1.99
C LYS A 51 6.63 -7.26 0.81
N GLN A 52 5.73 -8.24 0.98
CA GLN A 52 4.74 -8.63 -0.02
C GLN A 52 3.42 -7.83 0.07
N GLY A 53 3.12 -7.20 1.21
CA GLY A 53 1.88 -6.45 1.47
C GLY A 53 1.88 -5.07 0.82
N ASP A 54 3.05 -4.47 0.65
CA ASP A 54 3.23 -3.18 -0.04
C ASP A 54 2.64 -3.20 -1.46
N ILE A 55 2.75 -4.33 -2.18
CA ILE A 55 2.25 -4.43 -3.55
C ILE A 55 0.71 -4.29 -3.60
N LEU A 56 0.00 -4.94 -2.69
CA LEU A 56 -1.47 -4.86 -2.64
C LEU A 56 -1.94 -3.45 -2.23
N LEU A 57 -1.22 -2.81 -1.30
CA LEU A 57 -1.52 -1.45 -0.88
C LEU A 57 -1.27 -0.46 -2.03
N LEU A 58 -0.17 -0.63 -2.77
CA LEU A 58 0.17 0.20 -3.94
C LEU A 58 -0.86 0.08 -5.06
N ILE A 59 -1.32 -1.15 -5.36
CA ILE A 59 -2.37 -1.39 -6.35
C ILE A 59 -3.68 -0.73 -5.92
N ALA A 60 -4.07 -0.88 -4.64
CA ALA A 60 -5.27 -0.25 -4.10
C ALA A 60 -5.20 1.30 -4.17
N PHE A 61 -4.04 1.88 -3.84
CA PHE A 61 -3.81 3.32 -3.94
C PHE A 61 -3.89 3.83 -5.39
N ASP A 62 -3.34 3.10 -6.36
CA ASP A 62 -3.44 3.46 -7.78
C ASP A 62 -4.90 3.43 -8.27
N HIS A 63 -5.66 2.38 -7.92
CA HIS A 63 -7.08 2.29 -8.25
C HIS A 63 -7.89 3.44 -7.63
N TYR A 64 -7.64 3.77 -6.37
CA TYR A 64 -8.30 4.90 -5.68
C TYR A 64 -7.99 6.26 -6.34
N ARG A 65 -6.73 6.48 -6.74
CA ARG A 65 -6.36 7.72 -7.47
C ARG A 65 -7.04 7.81 -8.83
N ARG A 66 -7.17 6.69 -9.54
CA ARG A 66 -7.89 6.65 -10.83
C ARG A 66 -9.39 6.92 -10.66
N SER A 67 -10.03 6.37 -9.63
CA SER A 67 -11.46 6.63 -9.39
C SER A 67 -11.72 8.09 -9.03
N LEU A 68 -10.87 8.71 -8.21
CA LEU A 68 -10.99 10.14 -7.89
C LEU A 68 -10.85 11.03 -9.13
N ARG A 69 -9.89 10.74 -10.02
CA ARG A 69 -9.74 11.48 -11.28
C ARG A 69 -10.97 11.33 -12.17
N LYS A 70 -11.56 10.14 -12.24
CA LYS A 70 -12.78 9.89 -13.02
C LYS A 70 -13.95 10.72 -12.50
N GLN A 71 -14.16 10.74 -11.18
CA GLN A 71 -15.20 11.56 -10.53
C GLN A 71 -14.98 13.06 -10.78
N GLN A 72 -13.74 13.55 -10.70
CA GLN A 72 -13.41 14.95 -10.98
C GLN A 72 -13.65 15.32 -12.45
N ALA A 73 -13.30 14.44 -13.39
CA ALA A 73 -13.54 14.67 -14.81
C ALA A 73 -15.05 14.74 -15.14
N GLU A 74 -15.84 13.86 -14.54
CA GLU A 74 -17.30 13.84 -14.70
C GLU A 74 -17.96 15.10 -14.12
N ALA A 75 -17.49 15.57 -12.96
CA ALA A 75 -17.95 16.83 -12.38
C ALA A 75 -17.70 18.04 -13.30
N VAL A 76 -16.53 18.10 -13.95
CA VAL A 76 -16.20 19.18 -14.90
C VAL A 76 -17.00 19.05 -16.20
N TYR A 77 -17.24 17.83 -16.69
CA TYR A 77 -18.05 17.61 -17.89
C TYR A 77 -19.50 18.07 -17.69
N ASN A 78 -20.08 17.79 -16.52
CA ASN A 78 -21.44 18.25 -16.20
C ASN A 78 -21.54 19.79 -16.11
N GLN A 79 -20.51 20.46 -15.59
CA GLN A 79 -20.43 21.93 -15.59
C GLN A 79 -20.25 22.53 -17.00
N LEU A 80 -19.69 21.75 -17.93
CA LEU A 80 -19.44 22.15 -19.32
C LEU A 80 -20.76 22.35 -20.09
N ALA A 81 -21.76 21.49 -19.82
CA ALA A 81 -23.09 21.60 -20.40
C ALA A 81 -23.80 22.90 -19.99
N ASP A 82 -23.71 23.27 -18.71
CA ASP A 82 -24.31 24.50 -18.19
C ASP A 82 -23.60 25.75 -18.71
N THR A 83 -22.26 25.74 -18.74
CA THR A 83 -21.45 26.89 -19.18
C THR A 83 -21.47 27.13 -20.69
N LEU A 84 -21.72 26.12 -21.52
CA LEU A 84 -21.94 26.32 -22.96
C LEU A 84 -23.34 26.90 -23.26
N SER A 85 -24.30 26.73 -22.36
CA SER A 85 -25.66 27.28 -22.52
C SER A 85 -25.72 28.78 -22.17
N THR A 86 -24.94 29.23 -21.19
CA THR A 86 -24.85 30.64 -20.78
C THR A 86 -23.75 31.34 -21.59
N LYS A 87 -24.14 32.02 -22.68
CA LYS A 87 -23.26 32.72 -23.63
C LYS A 87 -22.49 33.92 -23.03
N THR A 88 -21.80 33.78 -21.91
CA THR A 88 -20.98 34.84 -21.31
C THR A 88 -19.50 34.46 -21.27
N VAL A 89 -18.64 35.41 -21.62
CA VAL A 89 -17.18 35.22 -21.68
C VAL A 89 -16.59 34.94 -20.28
N ALA A 90 -17.26 35.37 -19.21
CA ALA A 90 -16.83 35.14 -17.83
C ALA A 90 -16.94 33.67 -17.42
N ASP A 91 -18.01 32.99 -17.83
CA ASP A 91 -18.25 31.58 -17.53
C ASP A 91 -17.26 30.68 -18.27
N TYR A 92 -16.98 30.99 -19.55
CA TYR A 92 -15.94 30.31 -20.32
C TYR A 92 -14.55 30.43 -19.67
N ARG A 93 -14.19 31.62 -19.16
CA ARG A 93 -12.90 31.81 -18.47
C ARG A 93 -12.81 31.00 -17.17
N ARG A 94 -13.90 30.91 -16.40
CA ARG A 94 -13.96 30.08 -15.17
C ARG A 94 -13.83 28.59 -15.50
N PHE A 95 -14.54 28.13 -16.53
CA PHE A 95 -14.45 26.76 -17.01
C PHE A 95 -13.01 26.42 -17.47
N MET A 96 -12.40 27.28 -18.29
CA MET A 96 -11.03 27.05 -18.78
C MET A 96 -9.97 27.10 -17.68
N ALA A 97 -10.18 27.87 -16.60
CA ALA A 97 -9.32 27.84 -15.43
C ALA A 97 -9.43 26.50 -14.68
N ALA A 98 -10.64 25.98 -14.46
CA ALA A 98 -10.87 24.68 -13.83
C ALA A 98 -10.30 23.52 -14.68
N PHE A 99 -10.47 23.59 -16.00
CA PHE A 99 -9.93 22.61 -16.94
C PHE A 99 -8.40 22.55 -16.92
N ARG A 100 -7.72 23.71 -16.90
CA ARG A 100 -6.25 23.77 -16.82
C ARG A 100 -5.69 23.19 -15.52
N VAL A 101 -6.41 23.38 -14.41
CA VAL A 101 -6.10 22.76 -13.11
C VAL A 101 -6.26 21.24 -13.17
N MET A 102 -7.36 20.73 -13.74
CA MET A 102 -7.59 19.29 -13.89
C MET A 102 -6.53 18.61 -14.76
N MET A 103 -6.13 19.26 -15.86
CA MET A 103 -5.12 18.76 -16.80
C MET A 103 -3.68 18.95 -16.30
N GLY A 104 -3.48 19.58 -15.14
CA GLY A 104 -2.14 19.83 -14.57
C GLY A 104 -1.29 20.84 -15.35
N LEU A 105 -1.92 21.66 -16.20
CA LEU A 105 -1.26 22.73 -16.96
C LEU A 105 -1.00 23.98 -16.12
N ILE A 106 -1.64 24.06 -14.94
CA ILE A 106 -1.40 25.06 -13.90
C ILE A 106 -1.36 24.30 -12.56
N ALA A 107 -0.40 24.61 -11.69
CA ALA A 107 -0.33 24.01 -10.37
C ALA A 107 -1.59 24.34 -9.57
N TYR A 108 -2.38 23.33 -9.23
CA TYR A 108 -3.37 23.43 -8.17
C TYR A 108 -2.61 23.58 -6.85
N SER A 109 -2.68 24.76 -6.23
CA SER A 109 -2.20 24.98 -4.86
C SER A 109 -3.41 25.05 -3.93
N PRO A 110 -3.93 23.91 -3.43
CA PRO A 110 -5.08 23.96 -2.56
C PRO A 110 -4.74 24.39 -1.15
N ASN A 111 -3.53 24.14 -0.63
CA ASN A 111 -3.18 24.61 0.71
C ASN A 111 -1.68 24.51 0.99
N ARG A 112 -1.16 25.66 1.39
CA ARG A 112 0.08 25.88 2.15
C ARG A 112 -0.11 25.36 3.58
N VAL A 113 -0.31 24.05 3.76
CA VAL A 113 -0.34 23.39 5.07
C VAL A 113 0.24 21.99 4.90
N TYR A 114 1.57 21.86 4.86
CA TYR A 114 2.37 20.68 5.24
C TYR A 114 3.85 21.07 5.10
N SER A 115 4.23 22.23 5.66
CA SER A 115 5.63 22.56 5.92
C SER A 115 6.00 21.92 7.26
N GLY A 116 6.41 20.67 7.20
CA GLY A 116 6.89 19.93 8.36
C GLY A 116 6.26 18.55 8.40
N LEU A 117 6.98 17.56 7.87
CA LEU A 117 7.01 16.15 8.28
C LEU A 117 7.63 15.28 7.18
N PHE A 118 8.86 15.60 6.75
CA PHE A 118 9.75 14.64 6.11
C PHE A 118 11.20 15.00 6.44
N GLN A 119 11.55 14.80 7.72
CA GLN A 119 12.89 14.44 8.15
C GLN A 119 12.73 13.21 9.04
N CYS A 120 12.98 12.05 8.45
CA CYS A 120 13.44 10.79 9.06
C CYS A 120 14.06 9.99 7.91
#